data_AF-A0A239AAT6-F1
#
_entry.id   AF-A0A239AAT6-F1
#
_cell.length_a   1.000
_cell.length_b   1.000
_cell.length_c   1.000
_cell.angle_alpha   90.00
_cell.angle_beta   90.00
_cell.angle_gamma   90.00
#
_symmetry.space_group_name_H-M   'P 1'
#
loop_
_entity.id
_entity.type
_entity.pdbx_description
1 polymer ?
#
loop_
_entity_poly.entity_id
_entity_poly.type
_entity_poly.pdbx_seq_one_letter_code
_entity_poly.pdbx_strand_id
1 'polypeptide(L)'
;MVGMNLPMPNTDNLQTLANVGPAVGRRLEGIGITSVEQLRGRDPLELFETMCVATGRAEDPCLLDTLMSAVDQAGGAPGKPWWHYTSERKRLLATSREESAAVATDRTRPEPDSTDDGRAETSFIADDSEQ
;
A
#
# COMPACT_ATOMS: atom_id res chain seq x y z
N MET A 1 42.55 -2.29 6.22
CA MET A 1 41.13 -2.15 5.83
C MET A 1 40.65 -3.51 5.37
N VAL A 2 39.85 -4.18 6.19
CA VAL A 2 39.32 -5.51 5.93
C VAL A 2 38.37 -5.40 4.74
N GLY A 3 38.62 -6.19 3.69
CA GLY A 3 37.75 -6.27 2.52
C GLY A 3 36.34 -6.65 2.95
N MET A 4 35.36 -5.89 2.46
CA MET A 4 33.94 -6.23 2.55
C MET A 4 33.71 -7.50 1.72
N ASN A 5 33.96 -8.67 2.32
CA ASN A 5 33.53 -9.95 1.77
C ASN A 5 32.03 -10.06 1.98
N LEU A 6 31.26 -9.36 1.15
CA LEU A 6 29.83 -9.63 0.99
C LEU A 6 29.74 -11.08 0.49
N PRO A 7 29.08 -11.99 1.23
CA PRO A 7 28.83 -13.32 0.69
C PRO A 7 28.07 -13.15 -0.62
N MET A 8 28.53 -13.84 -1.68
CA MET A 8 27.73 -14.02 -2.89
C MET A 8 26.35 -14.51 -2.45
N PRO A 9 25.23 -13.88 -2.88
CA PRO A 9 23.92 -14.31 -2.43
C PRO A 9 23.74 -15.77 -2.84
N ASN A 10 23.56 -16.63 -1.85
CA ASN A 10 23.25 -18.03 -2.05
C ASN A 10 21.85 -18.07 -2.68
N THR A 11 21.80 -18.25 -4.01
CA THR A 11 20.61 -18.10 -4.86
C THR A 11 19.53 -19.17 -4.67
N ASP A 12 19.71 -20.03 -3.68
CA ASP A 12 18.74 -21.05 -3.27
C ASP A 12 17.83 -20.40 -2.23
N ASN A 13 16.75 -19.71 -2.58
CA ASN A 13 15.49 -20.41 -2.85
C ASN A 13 14.52 -19.56 -3.72
N LEU A 14 14.71 -18.24 -3.85
CA LEU A 14 13.72 -17.36 -4.52
C LEU A 14 13.64 -17.53 -6.04
N GLN A 15 14.78 -17.73 -6.71
CA GLN A 15 14.83 -17.85 -8.17
C GLN A 15 14.35 -19.22 -8.68
N THR A 16 13.98 -20.13 -7.78
CA THR A 16 13.31 -21.39 -8.12
C THR A 16 11.84 -21.17 -8.49
N LEU A 17 11.26 -20.04 -8.07
CA LEU A 17 9.89 -19.67 -8.37
C LEU A 17 9.76 -19.23 -9.83
N ALA A 18 8.68 -19.66 -10.48
CA ALA A 18 8.33 -19.15 -11.79
C ALA A 18 8.22 -17.62 -11.76
N ASN A 19 8.69 -16.97 -12.83
CA ASN A 19 8.70 -15.52 -13.03
C ASN A 19 9.69 -14.74 -12.14
N VAL A 20 10.39 -15.39 -11.20
CA VAL A 20 11.37 -14.72 -10.33
C VAL A 20 12.79 -14.87 -10.90
N GLY A 21 13.18 -13.89 -11.72
CA GLY A 21 14.57 -13.77 -12.20
C GLY A 21 15.49 -13.02 -11.23
N PRO A 22 16.81 -12.92 -11.52
CA PRO A 22 17.79 -12.26 -10.65
C PRO A 22 17.43 -10.81 -10.26
N ALA A 23 16.79 -10.07 -11.18
CA ALA A 23 16.37 -8.69 -10.91
C ALA A 23 15.21 -8.58 -9.92
N VAL A 24 14.32 -9.57 -9.88
CA VAL A 24 13.22 -9.64 -8.90
C VAL A 24 13.77 -10.16 -7.57
N GLY A 25 14.65 -11.16 -7.60
CA GLY A 25 15.36 -11.65 -6.42
C GLY A 25 16.07 -10.54 -5.65
N ARG A 26 16.85 -9.70 -6.32
CA ARG A 26 17.52 -8.55 -5.67
C ARG A 26 16.55 -7.52 -5.08
N ARG A 27 15.37 -7.32 -5.68
CA ARG A 27 14.35 -6.42 -5.12
C ARG A 27 13.76 -7.00 -3.84
N LEU A 28 13.47 -8.30 -3.82
CA LEU A 28 13.01 -9.02 -2.63
C LEU A 28 14.06 -8.96 -1.51
N GLU A 29 15.33 -9.20 -1.85
CA GLU A 29 16.44 -9.07 -0.90
C GLU A 29 16.54 -7.64 -0.34
N GLY A 30 16.33 -6.62 -1.18
CA GLY A 30 16.33 -5.21 -0.78
C GLY A 30 15.26 -4.83 0.24
N ILE A 31 14.17 -5.61 0.34
CA ILE A 31 13.13 -5.44 1.37
C ILE A 31 13.23 -6.51 2.47
N GLY A 32 14.34 -7.23 2.55
CA GLY A 32 14.62 -8.21 3.61
C GLY A 32 14.08 -9.62 3.37
N ILE A 33 13.56 -9.92 2.17
CA ILE A 33 13.07 -11.25 1.79
C ILE A 33 14.18 -12.01 1.05
N THR A 34 14.68 -13.08 1.66
CA THR A 34 15.81 -13.88 1.16
C THR A 34 15.45 -15.35 0.89
N SER A 35 14.21 -15.77 1.16
CA SER A 35 13.77 -17.16 0.96
C SER A 35 12.29 -17.27 0.57
N VAL A 36 11.91 -18.39 -0.07
CA VAL A 36 10.53 -18.67 -0.49
C VAL A 36 9.59 -18.75 0.70
N GLU A 37 10.02 -19.33 1.81
CA GLU A 37 9.17 -19.48 2.99
C GLU A 37 8.74 -18.12 3.56
N GLN A 38 9.58 -17.10 3.46
CA GLN A 38 9.23 -15.73 3.91
C GLN A 38 8.15 -15.06 3.04
N LEU A 39 7.87 -15.58 1.84
CA LEU A 39 6.78 -15.11 0.99
C LEU A 39 5.43 -15.74 1.37
N ARG A 40 5.42 -16.87 2.08
CA ARG A 40 4.19 -17.60 2.39
C ARG A 40 3.25 -16.72 3.21
N GLY A 41 2.04 -16.52 2.70
CA GLY A 41 0.98 -15.75 3.39
C GLY A 41 1.22 -14.23 3.44
N ARG A 42 2.23 -13.71 2.75
CA ARG A 42 2.42 -12.25 2.58
C ARG A 42 1.39 -11.68 1.63
N ASP A 43 1.02 -10.41 1.81
CA ASP A 43 0.24 -9.69 0.82
C ASP A 43 1.15 -9.20 -0.33
N PRO A 44 0.93 -9.64 -1.58
CA PRO A 44 1.67 -9.15 -2.74
C PRO A 44 1.61 -7.63 -2.93
N LEU A 45 0.48 -6.98 -2.58
CA LEU A 45 0.31 -5.54 -2.71
C LEU A 45 1.20 -4.79 -1.70
N GLU A 46 1.20 -5.22 -0.43
CA GLU A 46 2.10 -4.65 0.59
C GLU A 46 3.58 -4.81 0.21
N LEU A 47 3.96 -5.97 -0.34
CA LEU A 47 5.33 -6.19 -0.83
C LEU A 47 5.67 -5.22 -1.97
N PHE A 48 4.75 -5.03 -2.92
CA PHE A 48 4.93 -4.10 -4.03
C PHE A 48 5.07 -2.65 -3.57
N GLU A 49 4.23 -2.20 -2.64
CA GLU A 49 4.29 -0.86 -2.05
C GLU A 49 5.59 -0.66 -1.28
N THR A 50 6.00 -1.65 -0.48
CA THR A 50 7.28 -1.63 0.24
C THR A 50 8.45 -1.48 -0.73
N MET A 51 8.42 -2.18 -1.88
CA MET A 51 9.44 -2.02 -2.92
C MET A 51 9.45 -0.61 -3.52
N CYS A 52 8.29 -0.04 -3.84
CA CYS A 52 8.20 1.32 -4.37
C CYS A 52 8.77 2.35 -3.39
N VAL A 53 8.50 2.18 -2.09
CA VAL A 53 9.07 3.02 -1.02
C VAL A 53 10.58 2.84 -0.94
N ALA A 54 11.08 1.59 -0.95
CA ALA A 54 12.51 1.30 -0.86
C ALA A 54 13.31 1.83 -2.05
N THR A 55 12.74 1.84 -3.26
CA THR A 55 13.41 2.37 -4.46
C THR A 55 13.20 3.88 -4.66
N GLY A 56 12.27 4.49 -3.90
CA GLY A 56 11.92 5.91 -4.02
C GLY A 56 11.24 6.26 -5.34
N ARG A 57 10.72 5.27 -6.08
CA ARG A 57 10.06 5.44 -7.37
C ARG A 57 8.92 4.45 -7.53
N ALA A 58 7.96 4.80 -8.38
CA ALA A 58 6.95 3.84 -8.81
C ALA A 58 7.61 2.72 -9.63
N GLU A 59 7.45 1.48 -9.18
CA GLU A 59 7.86 0.31 -9.95
C GLU A 59 6.78 -0.05 -10.98
N ASP A 60 7.17 -0.78 -12.03
CA ASP A 60 6.24 -1.21 -13.07
C ASP A 60 5.16 -2.14 -12.49
N PRO A 61 3.85 -1.94 -12.82
CA PRO A 61 2.78 -2.76 -12.26
C PRO A 61 2.91 -4.26 -12.55
N CYS A 62 3.59 -4.68 -13.62
CA CYS A 62 3.83 -6.10 -13.91
C CYS A 62 4.71 -6.79 -12.85
N LEU A 63 5.43 -6.03 -12.02
CA LEU A 63 6.11 -6.56 -10.85
C LEU A 63 5.12 -7.15 -9.85
N LEU A 64 3.95 -6.52 -9.66
CA LEU A 64 2.90 -7.04 -8.78
C LEU A 64 2.34 -8.39 -9.31
N ASP A 65 2.25 -8.58 -10.63
CA ASP A 65 1.90 -9.89 -11.22
C ASP A 65 2.91 -10.98 -10.83
N THR A 66 4.19 -10.61 -10.78
CA THR A 66 5.27 -11.52 -10.37
C THR A 66 5.22 -11.81 -8.87
N LEU A 67 4.91 -10.81 -8.03
CA LEU A 67 4.79 -10.97 -6.59
C LEU A 67 3.59 -11.85 -6.21
N MET A 68 2.44 -11.66 -6.87
CA MET A 68 1.29 -12.56 -6.70
C MET A 68 1.67 -14.00 -7.06
N SER A 69 2.35 -14.21 -8.19
CA SER A 69 2.86 -15.53 -8.58
C SER A 69 3.83 -16.12 -7.54
N ALA A 70 4.69 -15.29 -6.94
CA ALA A 70 5.69 -15.74 -6.00
C ALA A 70 5.06 -16.17 -4.65
N VAL A 71 4.11 -15.38 -4.15
CA VAL A 71 3.35 -15.69 -2.92
C VAL A 71 2.50 -16.96 -3.10
N ASP A 72 1.80 -17.09 -4.22
CA ASP A 72 1.00 -18.29 -4.52
C ASP A 72 1.86 -19.56 -4.53
N GLN A 73 3.02 -19.50 -5.19
CA GLN A 73 3.96 -20.64 -5.24
C GLN A 73 4.58 -20.95 -3.88
N ALA A 74 4.88 -19.93 -3.06
CA ALA A 74 5.31 -20.13 -1.68
C ALA A 74 4.22 -20.81 -0.83
N GLY A 75 2.95 -20.57 -1.16
CA GLY A 75 1.79 -21.29 -0.60
C GLY A 75 1.61 -22.72 -1.12
N GLY A 76 2.38 -23.15 -2.13
CA GLY A 76 2.32 -24.48 -2.73
C GLY A 76 1.56 -24.56 -4.05
N ALA A 77 1.12 -23.43 -4.62
CA ALA A 77 0.52 -23.42 -5.95
C ALA A 77 1.57 -23.71 -7.04
N PRO A 78 1.18 -24.32 -8.18
CA PRO A 78 2.09 -24.51 -9.29
C PRO A 78 2.45 -23.17 -9.96
N GLY A 79 3.65 -23.09 -10.53
CA GLY A 79 4.06 -21.96 -11.35
C GLY A 79 3.16 -21.76 -12.57
N LYS A 80 2.77 -20.51 -12.82
CA LYS A 80 1.95 -20.10 -13.96
C LYS A 80 2.64 -18.96 -14.71
N PRO A 81 2.34 -18.72 -16.00
CA PRO A 81 2.82 -17.53 -16.67
C PRO A 81 2.36 -16.25 -15.95
N TRP A 82 3.24 -15.26 -15.81
CA TRP A 82 2.95 -14.03 -15.06
C TRP A 82 1.64 -13.33 -15.49
N TRP A 83 1.29 -13.37 -16.78
CA TRP A 83 0.07 -12.71 -17.29
C TRP A 83 -1.22 -13.30 -16.72
N HIS A 84 -1.19 -14.51 -16.16
CA HIS A 84 -2.33 -15.11 -15.44
C HIS A 84 -2.86 -14.20 -14.32
N TYR A 85 -1.98 -13.42 -13.68
CA TYR A 85 -2.32 -12.54 -12.54
C TYR A 85 -2.79 -11.14 -12.96
N THR A 86 -2.68 -10.79 -14.25
CA THR A 86 -2.98 -9.44 -14.77
C THR A 86 -4.37 -8.94 -14.41
N SER A 87 -5.38 -9.81 -14.52
CA SER A 87 -6.77 -9.44 -14.24
C SER A 87 -6.97 -9.14 -12.75
N GLU A 88 -6.32 -9.89 -11.88
CA GLU A 88 -6.38 -9.69 -10.44
C GLU A 88 -5.66 -8.40 -10.03
N ARG A 89 -4.44 -8.17 -10.56
CA ARG A 89 -3.74 -6.91 -10.35
C ARG A 89 -4.59 -5.69 -10.69
N LYS A 90 -5.27 -5.72 -11.84
CA LYS A 90 -6.10 -4.61 -12.30
C LYS A 90 -7.23 -4.32 -11.32
N ARG A 91 -7.83 -5.36 -10.72
CA ARG A 91 -8.83 -5.22 -9.66
C ARG A 91 -8.22 -4.59 -8.41
N LEU A 92 -7.13 -5.16 -7.88
CA LEU A 92 -6.46 -4.66 -6.68
C LEU A 92 -6.07 -3.18 -6.79
N LEU A 93 -5.47 -2.78 -7.91
CA LEU A 93 -5.06 -1.39 -8.12
C LEU A 93 -6.23 -0.44 -8.37
N ALA A 94 -7.36 -0.91 -8.91
CA ALA A 94 -8.57 -0.11 -9.03
C ALA A 94 -9.18 0.14 -7.65
N THR A 95 -9.33 -0.92 -6.85
CA THR A 95 -9.84 -0.83 -5.47
C THR A 95 -8.98 0.08 -4.60
N SER A 96 -7.65 -0.09 -4.60
CA SER A 96 -6.74 0.76 -3.83
C SER A 96 -6.85 2.25 -4.21
N ARG A 97 -7.09 2.56 -5.50
CA ARG A 97 -7.35 3.93 -5.98
C ARG A 97 -8.68 4.48 -5.47
N GLU A 98 -9.73 3.67 -5.48
CA GLU A 98 -11.06 4.04 -4.97
C GLU A 98 -11.02 4.30 -3.46
N GLU A 99 -10.36 3.43 -2.70
CA GLU A 99 -10.16 3.58 -1.25
C GLU A 99 -9.39 4.86 -0.92
N SER A 100 -8.31 5.13 -1.66
CA SER A 100 -7.53 6.35 -1.52
C SER A 100 -8.35 7.61 -1.84
N ALA A 101 -9.21 7.56 -2.86
CA ALA A 101 -10.10 8.67 -3.23
C ALA A 101 -11.21 8.89 -2.19
N ALA A 102 -11.77 7.82 -1.62
CA ALA A 102 -12.78 7.88 -0.57
C ALA A 102 -12.21 8.52 0.71
N VAL A 103 -11.00 8.12 1.13
CA VAL A 103 -10.30 8.72 2.28
C VAL A 103 -9.99 10.20 2.04
N ALA A 104 -9.62 10.60 0.82
CA ALA A 104 -9.38 12.00 0.50
C ALA A 104 -10.68 12.84 0.58
N THR A 105 -11.81 12.28 0.15
CA THR A 105 -13.11 12.96 0.13
C THR A 105 -13.67 13.17 1.54
N ASP A 106 -13.51 12.19 2.43
CA ASP A 106 -13.96 12.28 3.84
C ASP A 106 -13.28 13.43 4.61
N ARG A 107 -11.98 13.66 4.37
CA ARG A 107 -11.20 14.75 4.99
C ARG A 107 -11.60 16.16 4.52
N THR A 108 -12.50 16.28 3.55
CA THR A 108 -12.96 17.56 2.99
C THR A 108 -14.34 17.97 3.54
N ARG A 109 -14.94 17.20 4.46
CA ARG A 109 -16.18 17.63 5.12
C ARG A 109 -15.86 18.82 6.04
N PRO A 110 -16.40 20.02 5.80
CA PRO A 110 -16.24 21.12 6.75
C PRO A 110 -16.85 20.71 8.08
N GLU A 111 -16.09 20.85 9.17
CA GLU A 111 -16.61 20.78 10.54
C GLU A 111 -17.83 21.72 10.61
N PRO A 112 -18.97 21.28 11.19
CA PRO A 112 -20.04 22.23 11.47
C PRO A 112 -19.47 23.26 12.44
N ASP A 113 -19.33 24.49 11.96
CA ASP A 113 -18.88 25.65 12.72
C ASP A 113 -19.77 25.84 13.94
N SER A 114 -19.35 25.26 15.06
CA SER A 114 -19.97 25.41 16.36
C SER A 114 -19.27 26.55 17.10
N THR A 115 -19.56 27.78 16.69
CA THR A 115 -19.46 28.97 17.53
C THR A 115 -20.61 29.92 17.19
N ASP A 116 -21.64 29.95 18.02
CA ASP A 116 -22.12 31.24 18.53
C ASP A 116 -22.66 31.04 19.96
N ASP A 117 -22.08 31.84 20.83
CA ASP A 117 -22.18 31.79 22.27
C ASP A 117 -23.57 32.22 22.77
N GLY A 118 -23.96 31.65 23.91
CA GLY A 118 -25.18 32.05 24.58
C GLY A 118 -25.20 33.52 25.02
N ARG A 119 -26.41 34.09 24.97
CA ARG A 119 -27.05 34.94 25.99
C ARG A 119 -26.64 36.42 26.08
N ALA A 120 -27.60 37.29 25.75
CA ALA A 120 -27.94 38.47 26.56
C ALA A 120 -29.38 38.94 26.29
N GLU A 121 -30.37 38.29 26.91
CA GLU A 121 -31.63 38.98 27.21
C GLU A 121 -31.46 39.71 28.54
N THR A 122 -31.32 41.04 28.50
CA THR A 122 -31.55 41.88 29.67
C THR A 122 -32.25 43.16 29.23
N SER A 123 -33.48 43.27 29.74
CA SER A 123 -34.48 44.32 29.65
C SER A 123 -33.96 45.76 29.89
N PHE A 124 -34.49 46.75 29.17
CA PHE A 124 -34.74 48.09 29.72
C PHE A 124 -35.84 48.87 28.97
N ILE A 125 -36.55 49.70 29.74
CA ILE A 125 -37.91 50.26 29.63
C ILE A 125 -37.94 51.68 29.00
N ALA A 126 -39.06 52.06 28.34
CA ALA A 126 -39.81 53.35 28.49
C ALA A 126 -40.99 53.36 27.48
N ASP A 127 -42.26 53.34 27.91
CA ASP A 127 -43.09 54.49 28.36
C ASP A 127 -43.53 55.41 27.20
N ASP A 128 -44.81 55.37 26.80
CA ASP A 128 -45.60 56.57 26.47
C ASP A 128 -47.12 56.29 26.46
N SER A 129 -47.76 56.77 27.53
CA SER A 129 -49.08 57.38 27.71
C SER A 129 -50.17 57.47 26.61
N GLU A 130 -51.41 57.37 27.10
CA GLU A 130 -52.68 58.03 26.68
C GLU A 130 -53.45 57.58 25.41
N GLN A 131 -54.52 56.80 25.61
CA GLN A 131 -55.93 57.28 25.68
C GLN A 131 -56.90 56.16 26.06
#